data_AF-A0A9E4C732-F1
#
_entry.id   AF-A0A9E4C732-F1
#
_cell.length_a   1.000
_cell.length_b   1.000
_cell.length_c   1.000
_cell.angle_alpha   90.00
_cell.angle_beta   90.00
_cell.angle_gamma   90.00
#
_symmetry.space_group_name_H-M   'P 1'
#
loop_
_entity.id
_entity.type
_entity.pdbx_description
1 polymer ?
#
loop_
_entity_poly.entity_id
_entity_poly.type
_entity_poly.pdbx_seq_one_letter_code
_entity_poly.pdbx_strand_id
1 'polypeptide(L)'
;MVKYLLVGLALLGAAADVGAGAWTLQRGQFWSKLTYFQQHTQEWYVGKGRFGTPGTRARYDFDGQYESRAVFFEGLYGITDRLDLGLQVPYFDQSFANIAFAEPRTDTGLSDIRALAKLRLLSKPLVLAFKTGVKVPTGEFKNEDGLIPVGDRAGGALLLAAALVRQHRPRLSRPHPQ
;
A
#
# COMPACT_ATOMS: atom_id res chain seq x y z
N MET A 1 7.10 -10.74 -30.27
CA MET A 1 7.20 -9.42 -29.59
C MET A 1 5.95 -8.54 -29.75
N VAL A 2 5.27 -8.52 -30.90
CA VAL A 2 4.09 -7.65 -31.15
C VAL A 2 2.89 -7.93 -30.23
N LYS A 3 2.68 -9.19 -29.79
CA LYS A 3 1.57 -9.56 -28.88
C LYS A 3 1.63 -8.88 -27.50
N TYR A 4 2.83 -8.67 -26.95
CA TYR A 4 3.00 -8.00 -25.65
C TYR A 4 2.94 -6.47 -25.77
N LEU A 5 3.28 -5.92 -26.94
CA LEU A 5 3.18 -4.50 -27.23
C LEU A 5 1.72 -4.03 -27.23
N LEU A 6 0.81 -4.85 -27.78
CA LEU A 6 -0.63 -4.55 -27.82
C LEU A 6 -1.29 -4.63 -26.42
N VAL A 7 -0.85 -5.56 -25.57
CA VAL A 7 -1.31 -5.62 -24.16
C VAL A 7 -0.78 -4.42 -23.37
N GLY A 8 0.48 -4.03 -23.59
CA GLY A 8 1.07 -2.83 -22.97
C GLY A 8 0.37 -1.53 -23.39
N LEU A 9 0.04 -1.37 -24.68
CA LEU A 9 -0.69 -0.21 -25.18
C LEU A 9 -2.17 -0.17 -24.73
N ALA A 10 -2.83 -1.32 -24.61
CA ALA A 10 -4.18 -1.41 -24.06
C ALA A 10 -4.23 -1.02 -22.57
N LEU A 11 -3.20 -1.37 -21.79
CA LEU A 11 -3.06 -0.97 -20.38
C LEU A 11 -2.73 0.51 -20.21
N LEU A 12 -1.99 1.12 -21.15
CA LEU A 12 -1.66 2.55 -21.14
C LEU A 12 -2.86 3.44 -21.53
N GLY A 13 -3.77 2.96 -22.37
CA GLY A 13 -4.97 3.70 -22.81
C GLY A 13 -6.04 3.89 -21.73
N ALA A 14 -6.03 3.09 -20.66
CA ALA A 14 -7.01 3.17 -19.57
C ALA A 14 -6.62 4.17 -18.45
N ALA A 15 -5.47 4.84 -18.56
CA ALA A 15 -4.90 5.68 -17.49
C ALA A 15 -5.48 7.10 -17.40
N ALA A 16 -6.48 7.47 -18.20
CA ALA A 16 -6.92 8.87 -18.32
C ALA A 16 -7.77 9.40 -17.14
N ASP A 17 -8.25 8.53 -16.23
CA ASP A 17 -9.05 8.94 -15.06
C ASP A 17 -8.53 8.31 -13.75
N VAL A 18 -7.20 8.22 -13.58
CA VAL A 18 -6.58 7.76 -12.33
C VAL A 18 -6.62 8.88 -11.27
N GLY A 19 -7.84 9.17 -10.80
CA GLY A 19 -8.14 10.13 -9.75
C GLY A 19 -8.61 9.48 -8.45
N ALA A 20 -8.22 8.25 -8.11
CA ALA A 20 -8.81 7.53 -6.97
C ALA A 20 -8.17 7.83 -5.59
N GLY A 21 -7.13 8.67 -5.53
CA GLY A 21 -6.39 8.92 -4.29
C GLY A 21 -7.25 9.57 -3.19
N ALA A 22 -7.86 10.72 -3.49
CA ALA A 22 -8.67 11.49 -2.54
C ALA A 22 -10.18 11.41 -2.82
N TRP A 23 -10.59 10.93 -3.99
CA TRP A 23 -12.01 10.90 -4.38
C TRP A 23 -12.65 9.57 -3.93
N THR A 24 -13.91 9.66 -3.47
CA THR A 24 -14.76 8.48 -3.29
C THR A 24 -15.36 8.07 -4.61
N LEU A 25 -15.72 6.80 -4.72
CA LEU A 25 -16.33 6.23 -5.91
C LEU A 25 -17.78 6.73 -6.04
N GLN A 26 -18.29 6.74 -7.27
CA GLN A 26 -19.73 6.86 -7.46
C GLN A 26 -20.41 5.60 -6.90
N ARG A 27 -21.66 5.74 -6.45
CA ARG A 27 -22.43 4.61 -5.93
C ARG A 27 -22.47 3.47 -6.95
N GLY A 28 -22.16 2.26 -6.47
CA GLY A 28 -22.17 1.04 -7.27
C GLY A 28 -20.90 0.81 -8.09
N GLN A 29 -19.96 1.76 -8.11
CA GLN A 29 -18.69 1.58 -8.81
C GLN A 29 -17.70 0.79 -7.96
N PHE A 30 -16.85 0.05 -8.65
CA PHE A 30 -15.76 -0.72 -8.05
C PHE A 30 -14.42 -0.19 -8.54
N TRP A 31 -13.45 -0.15 -7.63
CA TRP A 31 -12.06 0.18 -7.95
C TRP A 31 -11.14 -0.83 -7.28
N SER A 32 -10.12 -1.27 -8.00
CA SER A 32 -9.07 -2.11 -7.46
C SER A 32 -7.69 -1.56 -7.77
N LYS A 33 -6.73 -1.94 -6.94
CA LYS A 33 -5.32 -1.60 -7.09
C LYS A 33 -4.47 -2.78 -6.67
N LEU A 34 -3.48 -3.07 -7.49
CA LEU A 34 -2.39 -3.96 -7.16
C LEU A 34 -1.14 -3.12 -6.94
N THR A 35 -0.47 -3.29 -5.81
CA THR A 35 0.80 -2.60 -5.51
C THR A 35 1.87 -3.63 -5.21
N TYR A 36 3.03 -3.50 -5.88
CA TYR A 36 4.20 -4.33 -5.63
C TYR A 36 5.29 -3.49 -4.99
N PHE A 37 5.88 -4.00 -3.91
CA PHE A 37 7.04 -3.43 -3.26
C PHE A 37 8.16 -4.45 -3.20
N GLN A 38 9.38 -3.97 -3.40
CA GLN A 38 10.59 -4.73 -3.13
C GLN A 38 11.50 -3.87 -2.27
N GLN A 39 12.04 -4.46 -1.22
CA GLN A 39 12.99 -3.85 -0.31
C GLN A 39 14.19 -4.79 -0.15
N HIS A 40 15.38 -4.21 -0.19
CA HIS A 40 16.62 -4.85 0.18
C HIS A 40 17.34 -3.93 1.16
N THR A 41 17.79 -4.46 2.30
CA THR A 41 18.55 -3.67 3.29
C THR A 41 19.54 -4.54 4.05
N GLN A 42 20.66 -3.95 4.41
CA GLN A 42 21.67 -4.53 5.30
C GLN A 42 21.71 -3.79 6.65
N GLU A 43 20.78 -2.86 6.85
CA GLU A 43 20.67 -1.99 8.01
C GLU A 43 19.29 -2.11 8.65
N TRP A 44 19.26 -1.83 9.96
CA TRP A 44 18.08 -1.74 10.80
C TRP A 44 18.16 -0.52 11.73
N TYR A 45 17.04 -0.13 12.32
CA TYR A 45 17.01 0.98 13.28
C TYR A 45 17.21 0.48 14.71
N VAL A 46 18.16 1.09 15.42
CA VAL A 46 18.49 0.73 16.80
C VAL A 46 17.30 1.02 17.73
N GLY A 47 16.81 -0.02 18.40
CA GLY A 47 15.77 0.09 19.43
C GLY A 47 16.31 0.48 20.81
N LYS A 48 15.41 0.74 21.76
CA LYS A 48 15.80 0.95 23.17
C LYS A 48 16.39 -0.35 23.74
N GLY A 49 17.58 -0.27 24.35
CA GLY A 49 18.22 -1.41 25.03
C GLY A 49 19.33 -2.12 24.26
N ARG A 50 19.65 -1.69 23.03
CA ARG A 50 20.89 -2.11 22.32
C ARG A 50 21.93 -0.99 22.38
N PHE A 51 23.21 -1.36 22.19
CA PHE A 51 24.28 -0.37 22.07
C PHE A 51 24.05 0.51 20.84
N GLY A 52 23.98 1.83 21.07
CA GLY A 52 23.73 2.83 20.03
C GLY A 52 22.67 3.84 20.44
N THR A 53 22.54 4.90 19.65
CA THR A 53 21.51 5.92 19.87
C THR A 53 20.19 5.42 19.30
N PRO A 54 19.11 5.31 20.08
CA PRO A 54 17.82 4.89 19.55
C PRO A 54 17.40 5.71 18.33
N GLY A 55 16.95 5.02 17.28
CA GLY A 55 16.55 5.66 16.02
C GLY A 55 17.68 5.92 15.02
N THR A 56 18.95 5.67 15.37
CA THR A 56 20.04 5.62 14.36
C THR A 56 20.01 4.30 13.61
N ARG A 57 20.55 4.30 12.38
CA ARG A 57 20.75 3.07 11.61
C ARG A 57 21.99 2.35 12.10
N ALA A 58 21.92 1.03 12.14
CA ALA A 58 23.04 0.14 12.37
C ALA A 58 22.99 -0.99 11.35
N ARG A 59 24.14 -1.56 11.00
CA ARG A 59 24.20 -2.77 10.17
C ARG A 59 23.66 -3.96 10.96
N TYR A 60 23.11 -4.95 10.26
CA TYR A 60 22.83 -6.23 10.88
C TYR A 60 24.12 -6.91 11.31
N ASP A 61 24.06 -7.65 12.41
CA ASP A 61 25.17 -8.49 12.86
C ASP A 61 25.46 -9.60 11.83
N PHE A 62 26.71 -10.09 11.78
CA PHE A 62 27.10 -11.23 10.93
C PHE A 62 26.83 -11.02 9.43
N ASP A 63 27.08 -9.81 8.92
CA ASP A 63 26.80 -9.40 7.53
C ASP A 63 25.36 -9.71 7.09
N GLY A 64 24.41 -9.52 8.01
CA GLY A 64 23.01 -9.82 7.77
C GLY A 64 22.41 -9.01 6.60
N GLN A 65 21.58 -9.67 5.81
CA GLN A 65 20.87 -9.09 4.68
C GLN A 65 19.39 -9.46 4.76
N TYR A 66 18.54 -8.45 4.60
CA TYR A 66 17.10 -8.59 4.59
C TYR A 66 16.55 -8.27 3.20
N GLU A 67 15.74 -9.17 2.66
CA GLU A 67 14.96 -8.95 1.45
C GLU A 67 13.48 -9.11 1.76
N SER A 68 12.66 -8.21 1.20
CA SER A 68 11.21 -8.31 1.27
C SER A 68 10.59 -7.97 -0.06
N ARG A 69 9.66 -8.80 -0.48
CA ARG A 69 8.73 -8.53 -1.56
C ARG A 69 7.33 -8.54 -0.98
N ALA A 70 6.52 -7.57 -1.37
CA ALA A 70 5.16 -7.45 -0.90
C ALA A 70 4.23 -7.12 -2.05
N VAL A 71 3.11 -7.83 -2.11
CA VAL A 71 2.00 -7.56 -3.04
C VAL A 71 0.78 -7.17 -2.22
N PHE A 72 0.23 -6.00 -2.48
CA PHE A 72 -1.01 -5.54 -1.84
C PHE A 72 -2.10 -5.50 -2.90
N PHE A 73 -3.12 -6.33 -2.72
CA PHE A 73 -4.36 -6.21 -3.46
C PHE A 73 -5.35 -5.39 -2.63
N GLU A 74 -5.82 -4.26 -3.16
CA GLU A 74 -6.82 -3.39 -2.54
C GLU A 74 -8.05 -3.30 -3.44
N GLY A 75 -9.23 -3.51 -2.87
CA GLY A 75 -10.52 -3.28 -3.54
C GLY A 75 -11.38 -2.32 -2.74
N LEU A 76 -12.04 -1.38 -3.41
CA LEU A 76 -13.00 -0.44 -2.86
C LEU A 76 -14.30 -0.49 -3.67
N TYR A 77 -15.43 -0.42 -2.98
CA TYR A 77 -16.77 -0.39 -3.56
C TYR A 77 -17.52 0.84 -3.03
N GLY A 78 -18.07 1.64 -3.94
CA GLY A 78 -18.84 2.84 -3.62
C GLY A 78 -20.21 2.48 -3.07
N ILE A 79 -20.39 2.52 -1.75
CA ILE A 79 -21.67 2.30 -1.09
C ILE A 79 -22.61 3.49 -1.35
N THR A 80 -22.04 4.69 -1.31
CA THR A 80 -22.69 5.96 -1.70
C THR A 80 -21.65 6.81 -2.43
N ASP A 81 -22.07 7.92 -3.05
CA ASP A 81 -21.13 8.85 -3.68
C ASP A 81 -20.14 9.50 -2.68
N ARG A 82 -20.32 9.30 -1.37
CA ARG A 82 -19.48 9.83 -0.29
C ARG A 82 -18.80 8.76 0.55
N LEU A 83 -19.13 7.49 0.40
CA LEU A 83 -18.62 6.40 1.25
C LEU A 83 -18.21 5.22 0.39
N ASP A 84 -16.94 4.86 0.49
CA ASP A 84 -16.41 3.61 -0.02
C ASP A 84 -16.12 2.66 1.13
N LEU A 85 -16.40 1.38 0.93
CA LEU A 85 -15.91 0.30 1.77
C LEU A 85 -14.99 -0.60 0.98
N GLY A 86 -14.01 -1.22 1.63
CA GLY A 86 -13.05 -2.04 0.92
C GLY A 86 -12.29 -3.02 1.78
N LEU A 87 -11.47 -3.80 1.10
CA LEU A 87 -10.56 -4.75 1.70
C LEU A 87 -9.18 -4.58 1.08
N GLN A 88 -8.15 -4.84 1.88
CA GLN A 88 -6.80 -4.99 1.41
C GLN A 88 -6.24 -6.33 1.89
N VAL A 89 -5.71 -7.10 0.96
CA VAL A 89 -5.09 -8.41 1.18
C VAL A 89 -3.60 -8.27 0.86
N PRO A 90 -2.74 -8.23 1.88
CA PRO A 90 -1.30 -8.25 1.70
C PRO A 90 -0.76 -9.67 1.57
N TYR A 91 0.19 -9.85 0.66
CA TYR A 91 1.02 -11.04 0.54
C TYR A 91 2.48 -10.62 0.67
N PHE A 92 3.25 -11.37 1.47
CA PHE A 92 4.66 -11.13 1.69
C PHE A 92 5.48 -12.35 1.33
N ASP A 93 6.69 -12.08 0.85
CA ASP A 93 7.78 -13.03 0.65
C ASP A 93 9.03 -12.35 1.23
N GLN A 94 9.53 -12.87 2.34
CA GLN A 94 10.57 -12.24 3.14
C GLN A 94 11.69 -13.24 3.41
N SER A 95 12.92 -12.76 3.37
CA SER A 95 14.09 -13.55 3.72
C SER A 95 15.09 -12.74 4.52
N PHE A 96 15.77 -13.43 5.43
CA PHE A 96 16.90 -12.90 6.17
C PHE A 96 18.05 -13.90 6.16
N ALA A 97 19.19 -13.49 5.62
CA ALA A 97 20.41 -14.29 5.55
C ALA A 97 21.51 -13.65 6.39
N ASN A 98 22.36 -14.45 7.02
CA ASN A 98 23.61 -13.98 7.64
C ASN A 98 24.66 -15.11 7.59
N ILE A 99 25.92 -14.80 7.87
CA ILE A 99 27.01 -15.81 7.80
C ILE A 99 26.95 -16.86 8.92
N ALA A 100 26.17 -16.61 9.98
CA ALA A 100 26.04 -17.50 11.12
C ALA A 100 24.95 -18.58 10.91
N PHE A 101 24.07 -18.39 9.92
CA PHE A 101 23.02 -19.35 9.57
C PHE A 101 23.49 -20.31 8.49
N ALA A 102 23.11 -21.58 8.63
CA ALA A 102 23.36 -22.58 7.59
C ALA A 102 22.54 -22.30 6.32
N GLU A 103 21.33 -21.76 6.48
CA GLU A 103 20.43 -21.38 5.39
C GLU A 103 19.70 -20.06 5.73
N PRO A 104 19.31 -19.25 4.72
CA PRO A 104 18.47 -18.07 4.94
C PRO A 104 17.14 -18.45 5.60
N ARG A 105 16.69 -17.64 6.56
CA ARG A 105 15.36 -17.79 7.15
C ARG A 105 14.35 -17.09 6.26
N THR A 106 13.25 -17.78 5.92
CA THR A 106 12.25 -17.25 5.00
C THR A 106 10.85 -17.37 5.59
N ASP A 107 10.00 -16.39 5.30
CA ASP A 107 8.56 -16.47 5.55
C ASP A 107 7.80 -15.92 4.36
N THR A 108 6.79 -16.67 3.93
CA THR A 108 6.02 -16.34 2.74
C THR A 108 4.56 -16.67 3.02
N GLY A 109 3.66 -15.73 2.74
CA GLY A 109 2.25 -15.96 2.97
C GLY A 109 1.36 -14.74 2.89
N LEU A 110 0.06 -14.99 3.02
CA LEU A 110 -0.92 -13.94 3.25
C LEU A 110 -0.76 -13.38 4.65
N SER A 111 -0.76 -12.05 4.73
CA SER A 111 -0.70 -11.31 5.98
C SER A 111 -2.11 -10.85 6.39
N ASP A 112 -2.18 -10.05 7.44
CA ASP A 112 -3.41 -9.56 8.03
C ASP A 112 -4.26 -8.77 7.04
N ILE A 113 -5.49 -9.23 6.82
CA ILE A 113 -6.45 -8.53 5.97
C ILE A 113 -6.84 -7.22 6.65
N ARG A 114 -6.99 -6.16 5.85
CA ARG A 114 -7.48 -4.87 6.34
C ARG A 114 -8.85 -4.55 5.77
N ALA A 115 -9.81 -4.28 6.65
CA ALA A 115 -11.05 -3.64 6.26
C ALA A 115 -10.84 -2.14 6.16
N LEU A 116 -11.31 -1.52 5.09
CA LEU A 116 -11.10 -0.11 4.77
C LEU A 116 -12.46 0.61 4.67
N ALA A 117 -12.50 1.85 5.14
CA ALA A 117 -13.60 2.77 4.88
C ALA A 117 -13.05 4.13 4.45
N LYS A 118 -13.62 4.72 3.40
CA LYS A 118 -13.26 6.06 2.92
C LYS A 118 -14.50 6.95 2.87
N LEU A 119 -14.49 8.03 3.63
CA LEU A 119 -15.58 8.99 3.71
C LEU A 119 -15.14 10.34 3.13
N ARG A 120 -15.89 10.86 2.16
CA ARG A 120 -15.66 12.20 1.60
C ARG A 120 -16.40 13.26 2.41
N LEU A 121 -15.62 14.18 2.97
CA LEU A 121 -16.08 15.31 3.79
C LEU A 121 -16.39 16.54 2.92
N LEU A 122 -15.54 16.86 1.94
CA LEU A 122 -15.69 18.02 1.05
C LEU A 122 -15.54 17.61 -0.42
N SER A 123 -16.18 18.37 -1.32
CA SER A 123 -16.27 18.02 -2.75
C SER A 123 -15.70 19.09 -3.68
N LYS A 124 -15.97 20.37 -3.38
CA LYS A 124 -15.55 21.54 -4.14
C LYS A 124 -15.52 22.76 -3.21
N PRO A 125 -14.63 23.74 -3.45
CA PRO A 125 -13.48 23.68 -4.38
C PRO A 125 -12.35 22.75 -3.86
N LEU A 126 -12.40 22.41 -2.57
CA LEU A 126 -11.53 21.47 -1.90
C LEU A 126 -12.19 20.08 -1.81
N VAL A 127 -11.42 19.04 -2.07
CA VAL A 127 -11.78 17.66 -1.81
C VAL A 127 -11.09 17.24 -0.53
N LEU A 128 -11.87 16.78 0.42
CA LEU A 128 -11.35 16.24 1.66
C LEU A 128 -11.98 14.87 1.84
N ALA A 129 -11.15 13.87 2.05
CA ALA A 129 -11.59 12.53 2.39
C ALA A 129 -10.81 12.00 3.58
N PHE A 130 -11.51 11.23 4.38
CA PHE A 130 -11.00 10.51 5.52
C PHE A 130 -11.00 9.03 5.19
N LYS A 131 -9.84 8.38 5.25
CA LYS A 131 -9.69 6.94 5.07
C LYS A 131 -9.27 6.33 6.40
N THR A 132 -10.01 5.33 6.84
CA THR A 132 -9.66 4.52 8.00
C THR A 132 -9.51 3.06 7.58
N GLY A 133 -8.70 2.33 8.31
CA GLY A 133 -8.51 0.90 8.11
C GLY A 133 -8.36 0.18 9.43
N VAL A 134 -9.02 -0.97 9.56
CA VAL A 134 -8.87 -1.89 10.69
C VAL A 134 -8.18 -3.14 10.18
N LYS A 135 -7.06 -3.50 10.80
CA LYS A 135 -6.29 -4.72 10.54
C LYS A 135 -6.89 -5.86 11.35
N VAL A 136 -7.26 -6.93 10.67
CA VAL A 136 -7.77 -8.16 11.26
C VAL A 136 -6.62 -9.18 11.27
N PRO A 137 -6.25 -9.75 12.43
CA PRO A 137 -5.10 -10.65 12.56
C PRO A 137 -5.42 -12.03 11.96
N THR A 138 -5.46 -12.11 10.64
CA THR A 138 -5.72 -13.33 9.86
C THR A 138 -4.45 -13.96 9.32
N GLY A 139 -3.33 -13.25 9.34
CA GLY A 139 -2.05 -13.75 8.83
C GLY A 139 -1.42 -14.77 9.77
N GLU A 140 -0.59 -15.65 9.20
CA GLU A 140 0.21 -16.57 10.02
C GLU A 140 1.29 -15.81 10.78
N PHE A 141 1.43 -16.12 12.07
CA PHE A 141 2.45 -15.54 12.94
C PHE A 141 3.44 -16.62 13.36
N LYS A 142 4.69 -16.48 12.93
CA LYS A 142 5.82 -17.31 13.34
C LYS A 142 6.77 -16.50 14.22
N ASN A 143 6.96 -16.94 15.45
CA ASN A 143 7.87 -16.26 16.38
C ASN A 143 9.23 -16.95 16.36
N GLU A 144 10.05 -16.59 15.38
CA GLU A 144 11.38 -17.17 15.19
C GLU A 144 12.45 -16.07 15.20
N ASP A 145 13.53 -16.29 15.96
CA ASP A 145 14.58 -15.30 16.17
C ASP A 145 15.29 -14.91 14.87
N GLY A 146 15.06 -13.72 14.34
CA GLY A 146 15.61 -13.28 13.05
C GLY A 146 14.68 -13.50 11.85
N LEU A 147 13.45 -13.96 12.10
CA LEU A 147 12.35 -13.91 11.15
C LEU A 147 11.46 -12.71 11.47
N ILE A 148 11.13 -11.91 10.46
CA ILE A 148 10.03 -10.96 10.56
C ILE A 148 8.78 -11.70 10.09
N PRO A 149 7.79 -11.96 10.96
CA PRO A 149 6.60 -12.70 10.57
C PRO A 149 5.73 -11.90 9.61
N VAL A 150 5.05 -12.60 8.71
CA VAL A 150 4.13 -11.98 7.76
C VAL A 150 2.85 -11.46 8.44
N GLY A 151 2.29 -12.16 9.43
CA GLY A 151 1.15 -11.71 10.26
C GLY A 151 1.58 -11.12 11.59
N ASP A 152 0.68 -10.38 12.24
CA ASP A 152 0.89 -9.90 13.61
C ASP A 152 -0.37 -10.17 14.45
N ARG A 153 -0.18 -10.78 15.63
CA ARG A 153 -1.28 -11.18 16.54
C ARG A 153 -2.09 -9.99 17.08
N ALA A 154 -1.58 -8.76 16.96
CA ALA A 154 -2.26 -7.57 17.42
C ALA A 154 -3.18 -6.97 16.33
N GLY A 155 -4.41 -6.63 16.71
CA GLY A 155 -5.27 -5.76 15.91
C GLY A 155 -4.68 -4.35 15.83
N GLY A 156 -4.86 -3.67 14.70
CA GLY A 156 -4.33 -2.32 14.49
C GLY A 156 -5.29 -1.43 13.72
N ALA A 157 -5.40 -0.17 14.12
CA ALA A 157 -6.16 0.85 13.40
C ALA A 157 -5.21 1.81 12.70
N LEU A 158 -5.49 2.12 11.43
CA LEU A 158 -4.77 3.15 10.67
C LEU A 158 -5.74 4.26 10.28
N LEU A 159 -5.33 5.50 10.56
CA LEU A 159 -6.07 6.70 10.20
C LEU A 159 -5.29 7.54 9.20
N LEU A 160 -5.92 7.91 8.09
CA LEU A 160 -5.31 8.77 7.08
C LEU A 160 -6.32 9.82 6.60
N ALA A 161 -5.96 11.10 6.74
CA ALA A 161 -6.70 12.21 6.14
C ALA A 161 -5.98 12.67 4.85
N ALA A 162 -6.73 12.85 3.76
CA ALA A 162 -6.19 13.35 2.50
C ALA A 162 -7.02 14.54 1.99
N ALA A 163 -6.34 15.63 1.66
CA ALA A 163 -6.93 16.86 1.13
C ALA A 163 -6.32 17.20 -0.23
N LEU A 164 -7.15 17.52 -1.23
CA LEU A 164 -6.71 17.91 -2.57
C LEU A 164 -7.54 19.09 -3.09
N VAL A 165 -6.88 20.16 -3.53
CA VAL A 165 -7.53 21.33 -4.15
C VAL A 165 -7.65 21.10 -5.65
N ARG A 166 -8.86 21.24 -6.20
CA ARG A 166 -9.09 21.14 -7.66
C ARG A 166 -8.62 22.44 -8.31
N GLN A 167 -7.51 22.41 -9.06
CA GLN A 167 -7.12 23.54 -9.91
C GLN A 167 -8.15 23.69 -11.06
N HIS A 168 -8.80 24.85 -11.12
CA HIS A 168 -9.66 25.22 -12.24
C HIS A 168 -8.79 25.40 -13.50
N ARG A 169 -8.95 24.53 -14.51
CA ARG A 169 -8.54 24.91 -15.87
C ARG A 169 -9.58 25.90 -16.43
N PRO A 170 -9.17 27.08 -16.91
CA PRO A 170 -10.10 27.99 -17.59
C PRO A 170 -10.62 27.31 -18.87
N ARG A 171 -11.93 27.42 -19.12
CA ARG A 171 -12.53 27.01 -20.39
C ARG A 171 -11.97 27.93 -21.49
N LEU A 172 -11.17 27.38 -22.39
CA LEU A 172 -10.90 28.03 -23.67
C LEU A 172 -12.23 28.16 -24.41
N SER A 173 -12.70 29.40 -24.55
CA SER A 173 -13.84 29.77 -25.39
C SER A 173 -13.59 29.32 -26.83
N ARG A 174 -14.53 28.56 -27.40
CA ARG A 174 -14.52 28.24 -28.84
C ARG A 174 -14.67 29.55 -29.64
N PRO A 175 -13.99 29.71 -30.79
CA PRO A 175 -14.28 30.81 -31.70
C PRO A 175 -15.64 30.55 -32.37
N HIS A 176 -16.47 31.59 -32.46
CA HIS A 176 -17.64 31.61 -33.33
C HIS A 176 -17.17 31.66 -34.79
N PRO A 177 -17.63 30.77 -35.69
CA PRO A 177 -17.54 31.02 -37.11
C PRO A 177 -18.61 32.05 -37.51
N GLN A 178 -18.18 33.12 -38.16
CA GLN A 178 -19.03 34.00 -38.98
C GLN A 178 -19.27 33.35 -40.34
#